data_AF-A0A9X1Y647-F1
#
_entry.id   AF-A0A9X1Y647-F1
#
_cell.length_a   1.000
_cell.length_b   1.000
_cell.length_c   1.000
_cell.angle_alpha   90.00
_cell.angle_beta   90.00
_cell.angle_gamma   90.00
#
_symmetry.space_group_name_H-M   'P 1'
#
loop_
_entity.id
_entity.type
_entity.pdbx_description
1 polymer ?
#
loop_
_entity_poly.entity_id
_entity_poly.type
_entity_poly.pdbx_seq_one_letter_code
_entity_poly.pdbx_strand_id
1 'polypeptide(L)'
;MSENTNGTGKPAGSRTRTWRPGFVKGKPWDPANIGVVKGYPKTEEEWQARRERQIQHAKRLHARGGFTRAGVPDGWSGRKEELEEKRADAREKARQALAALLRRNEVPSDDERAHLALEYLMAVVLCDAETVENRAVAARIVLTFTKDRAPRRKEDALLKAEELIAELREV
;
A
#
# COMPACT_ATOMS: atom_id res chain seq x y z
N MET A 1 -44.39 -11.21 -27.39
CA MET A 1 -44.62 -9.89 -26.77
C MET A 1 -44.37 -10.06 -25.28
N SER A 2 -43.10 -10.04 -24.86
CA SER A 2 -42.32 -8.86 -24.45
C SER A 2 -42.16 -8.91 -22.93
N GLU A 3 -41.10 -9.62 -22.52
CA GLU A 3 -40.52 -9.54 -21.19
C GLU A 3 -40.06 -8.09 -20.94
N ASN A 4 -40.33 -7.58 -19.73
CA ASN A 4 -39.84 -6.27 -19.32
C ASN A 4 -39.20 -6.41 -17.93
N THR A 5 -37.94 -6.85 -17.91
CA THR A 5 -37.08 -6.85 -16.73
C THR A 5 -36.29 -5.54 -16.69
N ASN A 6 -36.78 -4.54 -15.97
CA ASN A 6 -35.99 -3.36 -15.61
C ASN A 6 -36.12 -3.09 -14.12
N GLY A 7 -35.38 -3.87 -13.33
CA GLY A 7 -35.21 -3.69 -11.90
C GLY A 7 -33.74 -3.56 -11.54
N THR A 8 -33.06 -2.49 -11.97
CA THR A 8 -31.72 -2.16 -11.44
C THR A 8 -31.88 -1.30 -10.18
N GLY A 9 -32.38 -1.93 -9.11
CA GLY A 9 -32.32 -1.36 -7.76
C GLY A 9 -30.86 -1.29 -7.30
N LYS A 10 -30.22 -0.13 -7.48
CA LYS A 10 -28.91 0.15 -6.87
C LYS A 10 -29.07 0.14 -5.34
N PRO A 11 -28.29 -0.68 -4.60
CA PRO A 11 -28.37 -0.69 -3.15
C PRO A 11 -27.94 0.68 -2.59
N ALA A 12 -28.75 1.20 -1.65
CA ALA A 12 -28.44 2.40 -0.90
C ALA A 12 -27.15 2.19 -0.09
N GLY A 13 -26.03 2.70 -0.60
CA GLY A 13 -24.73 2.60 0.07
C GLY A 13 -23.51 2.68 -0.85
N SER A 14 -23.65 2.42 -2.15
CA SER A 14 -22.48 2.30 -3.06
C SER A 14 -22.00 3.63 -3.66
N ARG A 15 -22.03 4.75 -2.92
CA ARG A 15 -21.35 5.97 -3.38
C ARG A 15 -19.85 5.82 -3.14
N THR A 16 -19.19 5.00 -3.97
CA THR A 16 -17.73 5.01 -4.06
C THR A 16 -17.29 6.43 -4.39
N ARG A 17 -16.68 7.12 -3.43
CA ARG A 17 -15.97 8.37 -3.67
C ARG A 17 -14.69 8.03 -4.44
N THR A 18 -14.82 7.86 -5.75
CA THR A 18 -13.67 7.68 -6.64
C THR A 18 -13.09 9.06 -6.93
N TRP A 19 -11.76 9.21 -6.85
CA TRP A 19 -11.12 10.46 -7.23
C TRP A 19 -11.36 10.63 -8.73
N ARG A 20 -11.96 11.74 -9.13
CA ARG A 20 -12.11 12.08 -10.54
C ARG A 20 -11.07 13.16 -10.85
N PRO A 21 -10.02 12.85 -11.64
CA PRO A 21 -9.19 13.89 -12.24
C PRO A 21 -10.11 14.72 -13.13
N GLY A 22 -10.59 15.85 -12.60
CA GLY A 22 -11.75 16.52 -13.17
C GLY A 22 -12.69 17.21 -12.17
N PHE A 23 -12.27 17.47 -10.92
CA PHE A 23 -12.96 18.46 -10.06
C PHE A 23 -13.14 19.84 -10.74
N VAL A 24 -12.47 20.03 -11.89
CA VAL A 24 -12.56 21.21 -12.75
C VAL A 24 -13.86 21.25 -13.57
N LYS A 25 -14.49 20.11 -13.93
CA LYS A 25 -15.76 20.05 -14.69
C LYS A 25 -17.00 20.29 -13.83
N GLY A 26 -16.90 21.17 -12.84
CA GLY A 26 -18.06 21.65 -12.08
C GLY A 26 -18.83 22.68 -12.91
N LYS A 27 -20.14 22.84 -12.65
CA LYS A 27 -20.91 23.93 -13.24
C LYS A 27 -20.25 25.28 -12.88
N PRO A 28 -20.17 26.25 -13.82
CA PRO A 28 -19.66 27.58 -13.53
C PRO A 28 -20.49 28.28 -12.45
N TRP A 29 -19.95 29.34 -11.85
CA TRP A 29 -20.76 30.20 -11.00
C TRP A 29 -21.90 30.79 -11.82
N ASP A 30 -23.10 30.80 -11.26
CA ASP A 30 -24.28 31.34 -11.94
C ASP A 30 -25.04 32.24 -10.96
N PRO A 31 -25.11 33.56 -11.26
CA PRO A 31 -25.74 34.54 -10.39
C PRO A 31 -27.25 34.30 -10.21
N ALA A 32 -27.91 33.58 -11.12
CA ALA A 32 -29.33 33.22 -10.97
C ALA A 32 -29.60 32.33 -9.73
N ASN A 33 -28.57 31.70 -9.17
CA ASN A 33 -28.70 30.85 -7.98
C ASN A 33 -28.57 31.63 -6.66
N ILE A 34 -28.23 32.92 -6.70
CA ILE A 34 -28.12 33.77 -5.51
C ILE A 34 -29.53 33.92 -4.91
N GLY A 35 -29.71 33.50 -3.66
CA GLY A 35 -31.00 33.55 -2.95
C GLY A 35 -31.95 32.40 -3.27
N VAL A 36 -31.81 31.74 -4.43
CA VAL A 36 -32.55 30.51 -4.77
C VAL A 36 -31.96 29.29 -4.07
N VAL A 37 -30.63 29.16 -4.09
CA VAL A 37 -29.92 28.05 -3.45
C VAL A 37 -29.39 28.51 -2.09
N LYS A 38 -29.84 27.85 -1.02
CA LYS A 38 -29.42 28.14 0.36
C LYS A 38 -27.89 28.01 0.51
N GLY A 39 -27.22 29.10 0.87
CA GLY A 39 -25.77 29.12 1.08
C GLY A 39 -24.93 29.10 -0.21
N TYR A 40 -25.52 29.51 -1.34
CA TYR A 40 -24.78 29.78 -2.57
C TYR A 40 -23.94 31.06 -2.43
N PRO A 41 -22.70 31.10 -2.95
CA PRO A 41 -21.84 32.29 -2.88
C PRO A 41 -22.50 33.50 -3.56
N LYS A 42 -22.37 34.67 -2.94
CA LYS A 42 -22.97 35.91 -3.46
C LYS A 42 -22.13 36.54 -4.56
N THR A 43 -20.83 36.26 -4.58
CA THR A 43 -19.89 36.74 -5.61
C THR A 43 -19.16 35.58 -6.28
N GLU A 44 -18.67 35.83 -7.49
CA GLU A 44 -17.85 34.87 -8.22
C GLU A 44 -16.53 34.59 -7.49
N GLU A 45 -15.93 35.62 -6.88
CA GLU A 45 -14.70 35.49 -6.10
C GLU A 45 -14.88 34.54 -4.89
N GLU A 46 -15.99 34.66 -4.16
CA GLU A 46 -16.33 33.74 -3.07
C GLU A 46 -16.48 32.30 -3.55
N TRP A 47 -17.06 32.11 -4.73
CA TRP A 47 -17.20 30.78 -5.34
C TRP A 47 -15.85 30.18 -5.71
N GLN A 48 -14.98 30.95 -6.36
CA GLN A 48 -13.64 30.51 -6.71
C GLN A 48 -12.81 30.19 -5.45
N ALA A 49 -12.88 31.03 -4.42
CA ALA A 49 -12.20 30.79 -3.14
C ALA A 49 -12.72 29.53 -2.42
N ARG A 50 -14.03 29.24 -2.50
CA ARG A 50 -14.61 27.99 -1.97
C ARG A 50 -14.14 26.78 -2.76
N ARG A 51 -14.05 26.90 -4.08
CA ARG A 51 -13.59 25.84 -4.99
C ARG A 51 -12.11 25.53 -4.77
N GLU A 52 -11.27 26.55 -4.66
CA GLU A 52 -9.84 26.39 -4.37
C GLU A 52 -9.64 25.69 -3.02
N ARG A 53 -10.38 26.09 -1.97
CA ARG A 53 -10.34 25.39 -0.67
C ARG A 53 -10.71 23.92 -0.78
N GLN A 54 -11.72 23.57 -1.58
CA GLN A 54 -12.08 22.16 -1.80
C GLN A 54 -11.01 21.40 -2.58
N ILE A 55 -10.41 22.01 -3.60
CA ILE A 55 -9.30 21.43 -4.37
C ILE A 55 -8.11 21.17 -3.45
N GLN A 56 -7.72 22.15 -2.64
CA GLN A 56 -6.62 22.03 -1.69
C GLN A 56 -6.90 20.97 -0.62
N HIS A 57 -8.13 20.91 -0.09
CA HIS A 57 -8.53 19.86 0.84
C HIS A 57 -8.45 18.47 0.20
N ALA A 58 -8.95 18.31 -1.03
CA ALA A 58 -8.87 17.04 -1.76
C ALA A 58 -7.42 16.63 -2.06
N LYS A 59 -6.56 17.57 -2.47
CA LYS A 59 -5.12 17.34 -2.66
C LYS A 59 -4.45 16.86 -1.37
N ARG A 60 -4.74 17.50 -0.23
CA ARG A 60 -4.24 17.09 1.10
C ARG A 60 -4.70 15.70 1.49
N LEU A 61 -5.98 15.37 1.27
CA LEU A 61 -6.52 14.03 1.54
C LEU A 61 -5.89 12.95 0.65
N HIS A 62 -5.66 13.27 -0.63
CA HIS A 62 -4.98 12.37 -1.57
C HIS A 62 -3.53 12.12 -1.15
N ALA A 63 -2.78 13.17 -0.82
CA ALA A 63 -1.40 13.05 -0.35
C ALA A 63 -1.26 12.21 0.94
N ARG A 64 -2.30 12.23 1.80
CA ARG A 64 -2.35 11.42 3.03
C ARG A 64 -2.87 10.00 2.80
N GLY A 65 -3.08 9.57 1.55
CA GLY A 65 -3.61 8.25 1.22
C GLY A 65 -5.10 8.05 1.52
N GLY A 66 -5.84 9.08 1.94
CA GLY A 66 -7.27 8.99 2.28
C GLY A 66 -8.23 8.93 1.07
N PHE A 67 -7.69 8.95 -0.15
CA PHE A 67 -8.45 8.82 -1.40
C PHE A 67 -8.22 7.47 -2.12
N THR A 68 -7.44 6.56 -1.55
CA THR A 68 -7.50 5.16 -1.99
C THR A 68 -8.88 4.62 -1.61
N ARG A 69 -9.53 3.91 -2.53
CA ARG A 69 -10.80 3.24 -2.24
C ARG A 69 -10.55 2.29 -1.08
N ALA A 70 -11.36 2.38 -0.01
CA ALA A 70 -11.37 1.37 1.03
C ALA A 70 -11.49 -0.02 0.38
N GLY A 71 -10.52 -0.90 0.65
CA GLY A 71 -10.45 -2.25 0.07
C GLY A 71 -9.71 -2.39 -1.26
N VAL A 72 -9.04 -1.34 -1.77
CA VAL A 72 -8.08 -1.50 -2.88
C VAL A 72 -6.69 -1.76 -2.30
N PRO A 73 -6.11 -2.95 -2.53
CA PRO A 73 -4.76 -3.26 -2.06
C PRO A 73 -3.73 -2.24 -2.55
N ASP A 74 -2.71 -1.99 -1.73
CA ASP A 74 -1.63 -1.09 -2.09
C ASP A 74 -0.97 -1.56 -3.39
N GLY A 75 -0.66 -0.63 -4.30
CA GLY A 75 -0.14 -0.93 -5.65
C GLY A 75 -1.16 -0.85 -6.80
N TRP A 76 -2.47 -0.90 -6.53
CA TRP A 76 -3.49 -0.65 -7.56
C TRP A 76 -3.77 0.84 -7.82
N SER A 77 -3.19 1.73 -7.00
CA SER A 77 -3.32 3.19 -7.12
C SER A 77 -2.13 3.84 -7.84
N GLY A 78 -1.62 3.21 -8.91
CA GLY A 78 -0.63 3.81 -9.81
C GLY A 78 0.83 3.78 -9.35
N ARG A 79 1.15 3.12 -8.24
CA ARG A 79 2.54 2.95 -7.74
C ARG A 79 3.07 1.52 -7.91
N LYS A 80 2.45 0.74 -8.80
CA LYS A 80 2.79 -0.67 -9.00
C LYS A 80 4.27 -0.83 -9.36
N GLU A 81 4.77 -0.02 -10.27
CA GLU A 81 6.16 -0.09 -10.75
C GLU A 81 7.15 0.21 -9.60
N GLU A 82 6.91 1.27 -8.82
CA GLU A 82 7.73 1.61 -7.65
C GLU A 82 7.75 0.48 -6.59
N LEU A 83 6.60 -0.16 -6.34
CA LEU A 83 6.53 -1.28 -5.39
C LEU A 83 7.22 -2.54 -5.93
N GLU A 84 7.10 -2.82 -7.23
CA GLU A 84 7.81 -3.94 -7.87
C GLU A 84 9.33 -3.72 -7.88
N GLU A 85 9.81 -2.49 -8.08
CA GLU A 85 11.22 -2.16 -7.97
C GLU A 85 11.76 -2.42 -6.55
N LYS A 86 11.04 -1.97 -5.52
CA LYS A 86 11.36 -2.26 -4.11
C LYS A 86 11.39 -3.75 -3.81
N ARG A 87 10.44 -4.52 -4.36
CA ARG A 87 10.41 -5.98 -4.23
C ARG A 87 11.59 -6.65 -4.94
N ALA A 88 11.97 -6.16 -6.11
CA ALA A 88 13.11 -6.68 -6.86
C ALA A 88 14.42 -6.46 -6.12
N ASP A 89 14.65 -5.24 -5.60
CA ASP A 89 15.82 -4.92 -4.77
C ASP A 89 15.87 -5.78 -3.49
N ALA A 90 14.73 -5.95 -2.80
CA ALA A 90 14.66 -6.81 -1.62
C ALA A 90 14.97 -8.29 -1.94
N ARG A 91 14.52 -8.81 -3.07
CA ARG A 91 14.83 -10.18 -3.52
C ARG A 91 16.32 -10.37 -3.80
N GLU A 92 16.96 -9.41 -4.45
CA GLU A 92 18.39 -9.49 -4.74
C GLU A 92 19.22 -9.51 -3.45
N LYS A 93 18.87 -8.65 -2.49
CA LYS A 93 19.48 -8.64 -1.15
C LYS A 93 19.27 -9.95 -0.40
N ALA A 94 18.07 -10.54 -0.52
CA ALA A 94 17.76 -11.83 0.11
C ALA A 94 18.59 -12.97 -0.50
N ARG A 95 18.80 -13.00 -1.82
CA ARG A 95 19.66 -13.99 -2.47
C ARG A 95 21.10 -13.94 -1.97
N GLN A 96 21.65 -12.73 -1.81
CA GLN A 96 22.99 -12.53 -1.26
C GLN A 96 23.10 -13.10 0.16
N ALA A 97 22.12 -12.78 1.01
CA ALA A 97 22.07 -13.29 2.38
C ALA A 97 21.91 -14.82 2.45
N LEU A 98 21.05 -15.41 1.61
CA LEU A 98 20.88 -16.86 1.53
C LEU A 98 22.17 -17.55 1.06
N ALA A 99 22.85 -17.00 0.06
CA ALA A 99 24.13 -17.54 -0.40
C ALA A 99 25.19 -17.50 0.71
N ALA A 100 25.19 -16.47 1.57
CA ALA A 100 26.06 -16.43 2.75
C ALA A 100 25.68 -17.50 3.79
N LEU A 101 24.39 -17.70 4.08
CA LEU A 101 23.93 -18.75 5.00
C LEU A 101 24.30 -20.16 4.54
N LEU A 102 24.16 -20.43 3.24
CA LEU A 102 24.57 -21.71 2.65
C LEU A 102 26.08 -21.91 2.75
N ARG A 103 26.88 -20.86 2.50
CA ARG A 103 28.34 -20.89 2.70
C ARG A 103 28.73 -21.16 4.17
N ARG A 104 27.96 -20.64 5.12
CA ARG A 104 28.16 -20.84 6.58
C ARG A 104 27.63 -22.19 7.09
N ASN A 105 26.95 -22.98 6.26
CA ASN A 105 26.32 -24.26 6.62
C ASN A 105 25.34 -24.15 7.82
N GLU A 106 24.70 -22.98 7.97
CA GLU A 106 23.74 -22.72 9.04
C GLU A 106 22.35 -23.30 8.73
N VAL A 107 22.08 -23.57 7.44
CA VAL A 107 20.83 -24.12 6.93
C VAL A 107 21.15 -25.38 6.09
N PRO A 108 20.34 -26.45 6.16
CA PRO A 108 20.55 -27.65 5.34
C PRO A 108 20.58 -27.31 3.85
N SER A 109 21.58 -27.81 3.12
CA SER A 109 21.80 -27.50 1.70
C SER A 109 21.06 -28.44 0.73
N ASP A 110 20.34 -29.42 1.26
CA ASP A 110 19.73 -30.54 0.55
C ASP A 110 18.26 -30.31 0.16
N ASP A 111 17.60 -29.29 0.71
CA ASP A 111 16.20 -28.96 0.39
C ASP A 111 16.07 -27.63 -0.36
N GLU A 112 16.00 -27.73 -1.70
CA GLU A 112 15.78 -26.60 -2.60
C GLU A 112 14.47 -25.83 -2.31
N ARG A 113 13.42 -26.53 -1.83
CA ARG A 113 12.16 -25.85 -1.49
C ARG A 113 12.31 -25.01 -0.23
N ALA A 114 13.09 -25.50 0.74
CA ALA A 114 13.40 -24.73 1.94
C ALA A 114 14.21 -23.48 1.60
N HIS A 115 15.15 -23.56 0.65
CA HIS A 115 15.93 -22.41 0.18
C HIS A 115 15.05 -21.35 -0.47
N LEU A 116 14.19 -21.75 -1.40
CA LEU A 116 13.26 -20.83 -2.07
C LEU A 116 12.30 -20.17 -1.08
N ALA A 117 11.81 -20.92 -0.10
CA ALA A 117 10.96 -20.38 0.96
C ALA A 117 11.73 -19.36 1.83
N LEU A 118 12.97 -19.68 2.19
CA LEU A 118 13.80 -18.82 3.02
C LEU A 118 14.20 -17.53 2.28
N GLU A 119 14.56 -17.61 0.99
CA GLU A 119 14.81 -16.45 0.12
C GLU A 119 13.58 -15.53 0.10
N TYR A 120 12.39 -16.10 -0.12
CA TYR A 120 11.16 -15.33 -0.15
C TYR A 120 10.87 -14.64 1.18
N LEU A 121 11.03 -15.35 2.30
CA LEU A 121 10.80 -14.79 3.63
C LEU A 121 11.78 -13.66 3.96
N MET A 122 13.06 -13.82 3.62
CA MET A 122 14.05 -12.74 3.77
C MET A 122 13.70 -11.53 2.90
N ALA A 123 13.24 -11.75 1.67
CA ALA A 123 12.80 -10.66 0.80
C ALA A 123 11.59 -9.92 1.39
N VAL A 124 10.64 -10.63 2.00
CA VAL A 124 9.50 -10.02 2.71
C VAL A 124 9.99 -9.18 3.89
N VAL A 125 10.93 -9.68 4.71
CA VAL A 125 11.49 -8.92 5.83
C VAL A 125 12.11 -7.59 5.36
N LEU A 126 12.90 -7.63 4.28
CA LEU A 126 13.60 -6.45 3.75
C LEU A 126 12.72 -5.46 2.99
N CYS A 127 11.55 -5.88 2.52
CA CYS A 127 10.71 -5.06 1.65
C CYS A 127 9.81 -4.12 2.45
N ASP A 128 10.08 -2.81 2.38
CA ASP A 128 9.27 -1.77 3.04
C ASP A 128 7.87 -1.58 2.41
N ALA A 129 7.64 -2.15 1.23
CA ALA A 129 6.35 -2.20 0.56
C ALA A 129 5.38 -3.22 1.18
N GLU A 130 5.88 -4.17 1.98
CA GLU A 130 5.06 -5.16 2.66
C GLU A 130 4.52 -4.64 3.99
N THR A 131 3.37 -5.18 4.41
CA THR A 131 2.75 -4.80 5.69
C THR A 131 3.65 -5.18 6.87
N VAL A 132 3.61 -4.38 7.94
CA VAL A 132 4.39 -4.66 9.16
C VAL A 132 4.06 -6.04 9.73
N GLU A 133 2.81 -6.47 9.62
CA GLU A 133 2.36 -7.81 10.01
C GLU A 133 3.05 -8.91 9.20
N ASN A 134 3.07 -8.81 7.86
CA ASN A 134 3.72 -9.78 6.99
C ASN A 134 5.21 -9.86 7.27
N ARG A 135 5.87 -8.70 7.41
CA ARG A 135 7.29 -8.60 7.73
C ARG A 135 7.60 -9.25 9.07
N ALA A 136 6.79 -9.01 10.11
CA ALA A 136 7.01 -9.56 11.44
C ALA A 136 6.81 -11.09 11.50
N VAL A 137 5.85 -11.62 10.73
CA VAL A 137 5.66 -13.08 10.60
C VAL A 137 6.85 -13.69 9.88
N ALA A 138 7.29 -13.10 8.76
CA ALA A 138 8.44 -13.58 8.01
C ALA A 138 9.72 -13.57 8.86
N ALA A 139 9.97 -12.49 9.61
CA ALA A 139 11.12 -12.36 10.50
C ALA A 139 11.19 -13.48 11.54
N ARG A 140 10.06 -13.84 12.15
CA ARG A 140 10.02 -14.95 13.12
C ARG A 140 10.36 -16.29 12.47
N ILE A 141 9.88 -16.53 11.26
CA ILE A 141 10.17 -17.78 10.54
C ILE A 141 11.65 -17.81 10.18
N VAL A 142 12.23 -16.73 9.65
CA VAL A 142 13.67 -16.62 9.34
C VAL A 142 14.52 -16.93 10.58
N LEU A 143 14.25 -16.27 11.70
CA LEU A 143 14.98 -16.51 12.96
C LEU A 143 14.85 -17.96 13.43
N THR A 144 13.68 -18.58 13.25
CA THR A 144 13.47 -19.99 13.59
C THR A 144 14.35 -20.91 12.75
N PHE A 145 14.52 -20.61 11.46
CA PHE A 145 15.37 -21.39 10.55
C PHE A 145 16.86 -21.21 10.86
N THR A 146 17.29 -20.02 11.26
CA THR A 146 18.70 -19.74 11.63
C THR A 146 19.04 -20.14 13.07
N LYS A 147 18.17 -20.94 13.71
CA LYS A 147 18.31 -21.41 15.11
C LYS A 147 18.38 -20.29 16.14
N ASP A 148 17.99 -19.10 15.76
CA ASP A 148 17.96 -17.93 16.60
C ASP A 148 16.63 -17.85 17.36
N ARG A 149 16.66 -17.49 18.64
CA ARG A 149 15.42 -17.36 19.40
C ARG A 149 14.66 -16.13 18.93
N ALA A 150 13.53 -16.35 18.26
CA ALA A 150 12.63 -15.28 17.87
C ALA A 150 12.03 -14.59 19.12
N PRO A 151 12.14 -13.27 19.26
CA PRO A 151 11.58 -12.54 20.39
C PRO A 151 10.04 -12.50 20.31
N ARG A 152 9.41 -12.26 21.47
CA ARG A 152 7.95 -12.33 21.62
C ARG A 152 7.24 -11.12 21.01
N ARG A 153 7.89 -9.95 21.03
CA ARG A 153 7.39 -8.70 20.44
C ARG A 153 7.68 -8.68 18.94
N LYS A 154 6.86 -7.95 18.17
CA LYS A 154 6.96 -7.94 16.71
C LYS A 154 8.13 -7.06 16.25
N GLU A 155 8.29 -5.93 16.92
CA GLU A 155 9.30 -4.91 16.65
C GLU A 155 10.71 -5.48 16.86
N ASP A 156 10.92 -6.16 17.99
CA ASP A 156 12.20 -6.81 18.31
C ASP A 156 12.54 -7.92 17.30
N ALA A 157 11.52 -8.64 16.79
CA ALA A 157 11.73 -9.72 15.83
C ALA A 157 12.15 -9.18 14.47
N LEU A 158 11.55 -8.07 14.05
CA LEU A 158 11.93 -7.36 12.84
C LEU A 158 13.36 -6.84 12.93
N LEU A 159 13.69 -6.10 13.99
CA LEU A 159 15.02 -5.52 14.17
C LEU A 159 16.09 -6.61 14.14
N LYS A 160 15.91 -7.70 14.89
CA LYS A 160 16.88 -8.79 14.95
C LYS A 160 17.03 -9.50 13.60
N ALA A 161 15.95 -9.71 12.87
CA ALA A 161 16.01 -10.33 11.55
C ALA A 161 16.68 -9.41 10.51
N GLU A 162 16.42 -8.10 10.56
CA GLU A 162 17.09 -7.11 9.70
C GLU A 162 18.59 -7.05 9.98
N GLU A 163 18.99 -7.02 11.26
CA GLU A 163 20.39 -7.05 11.68
C GLU A 163 21.10 -8.32 11.19
N LEU A 164 20.49 -9.49 11.38
CA LEU A 164 21.03 -10.77 10.90
C LEU A 164 21.22 -10.75 9.36
N ILE A 165 20.20 -10.31 8.62
CA ILE A 165 20.27 -10.26 7.15
C ILE A 165 21.31 -9.24 6.69
N ALA A 166 21.49 -8.13 7.41
CA ALA A 166 22.54 -7.16 7.12
C ALA A 166 23.94 -7.77 7.33
N GLU A 167 24.16 -8.45 8.46
CA GLU A 167 25.43 -9.12 8.76
C GLU A 167 25.78 -10.17 7.69
N LEU A 168 24.81 -10.94 7.24
CA LEU A 168 25.00 -11.95 6.19
C LEU A 168 25.42 -11.35 4.85
N ARG A 169 25.12 -10.07 4.59
CA ARG A 169 25.45 -9.39 3.33
C ARG A 169 26.81 -8.70 3.34
N GLU A 170 27.42 -8.49 4.51
CA GLU A 170 28.76 -7.93 4.64
C GLU A 170 29.88 -8.97 4.44
N VAL A 171 29.53 -10.24 4.15
CA VAL A 171 30.45 -11.40 4.03
C VAL A 171 30.46 -12.04 2.64
#